data_AF-A0AA92YAV8-F1
#
_entry.id   AF-A0AA92YAV8-F1
#
_cell.length_a   1.000
_cell.length_b   1.000
_cell.length_c   1.000
_cell.angle_alpha   90.00
_cell.angle_beta   90.00
_cell.angle_gamma   90.00
#
_symmetry.space_group_name_H-M   'P 1'
#
loop_
_entity.id
_entity.type
_entity.pdbx_description
1 polymer ?
#
loop_
_entity_poly.entity_id
_entity_poly.type
_entity_poly.pdbx_seq_one_letter_code
_entity_poly.pdbx_strand_id
1 'polypeptide(L)'
;MGILDIFKKKKIASTFPENELEKSLMRAASEISAQKEFYQKLLWNQLFVLTDGHSDSEEGIHTLEKDTTVQFVTFEEGQIPIFTSTNRIFDKGIVKEEVAYVSLKGQDLFGVAKGSTFILNPYSDYGKELLPEEIENLLNGTIYDKIDEQEIENKKYQEFNNIFERAGNRQKGLIFLDGYRIKELNESEKSILEESIKDFKKCLDIVPDHWQSMMLMAKSLQRLERHSEALEQLETALKIELENHSIAMEASLEAMHLKDLDKALHYSEESLKRKPNDFALIGNHAMNLLVAEKDLEAKETIDKAIKIQPNDSVNRNIESLIKDVISGKRQRPTFEDAIK
;
A
#
# COMPACT_ATOMS: atom_id res chain seq x y z
N MET A 1 14.40 55.91 -26.12
CA MET A 1 13.10 55.25 -26.37
C MET A 1 13.38 53.88 -26.99
N GLY A 2 13.27 52.82 -26.20
CA GLY A 2 13.24 51.44 -26.68
C GLY A 2 11.86 50.88 -26.31
N ILE A 3 11.00 50.75 -27.32
CA ILE A 3 9.64 50.22 -27.22
C ILE A 3 9.76 48.70 -27.33
N LEU A 4 9.97 47.98 -26.21
CA LEU A 4 9.88 46.51 -26.16
C LEU A 4 10.00 45.94 -24.73
N ASP A 5 9.28 46.53 -23.76
CA ASP A 5 9.21 45.93 -22.41
C ASP A 5 7.80 46.05 -21.79
N ILE A 6 6.77 45.73 -22.59
CA ILE A 6 5.40 45.58 -22.14
C ILE A 6 4.93 44.23 -22.66
N PHE A 7 5.21 43.14 -21.94
CA PHE A 7 4.41 41.91 -21.86
C PHE A 7 5.13 40.87 -20.99
N LYS A 8 5.52 41.26 -19.75
CA LYS A 8 5.55 40.27 -18.68
C LYS A 8 4.10 40.04 -18.28
N LYS A 9 3.49 38.95 -18.78
CA LYS A 9 2.26 38.38 -18.20
C LYS A 9 2.51 38.26 -16.70
N LYS A 10 1.97 39.20 -15.93
CA LYS A 10 1.94 39.13 -14.48
C LYS A 10 1.12 37.88 -14.18
N LYS A 11 1.78 36.77 -13.80
CA LYS A 11 1.10 35.63 -13.19
C LYS A 11 0.34 36.24 -12.02
N ILE A 12 -0.98 36.39 -12.16
CA ILE A 12 -1.82 36.85 -11.07
C ILE A 12 -1.63 35.77 -9.99
N ALA A 13 -1.06 36.16 -8.85
CA ALA A 13 -0.86 35.23 -7.75
C ALA A 13 -2.24 34.69 -7.35
N SER A 14 -2.33 33.38 -7.13
CA SER A 14 -3.57 32.74 -6.69
C SER A 14 -4.03 33.42 -5.40
N THR A 15 -5.26 33.94 -5.38
CA THR A 15 -5.91 34.50 -4.17
C THR A 15 -6.50 33.40 -3.30
N PHE A 16 -6.07 32.15 -3.52
CA PHE A 16 -6.55 30.97 -2.84
C PHE A 16 -5.69 30.69 -1.59
N PRO A 17 -6.29 30.42 -0.41
CA PRO A 17 -7.72 30.45 -0.09
C PRO A 17 -8.21 31.87 0.29
N GLU A 18 -9.44 32.20 -0.07
CA GLU A 18 -10.12 33.48 0.20
C GLU A 18 -11.05 33.41 1.41
N ASN A 19 -11.61 32.23 1.69
CA ASN A 19 -12.56 32.03 2.78
C ASN A 19 -12.33 30.70 3.52
N GLU A 20 -13.07 30.49 4.62
CA GLU A 20 -12.92 29.30 5.45
C GLU A 20 -13.36 28.00 4.75
N LEU A 21 -14.32 28.08 3.82
CA LEU A 21 -14.72 26.92 3.01
C LEU A 21 -13.56 26.48 2.10
N GLU A 22 -12.88 27.43 1.44
CA GLU A 22 -11.70 27.16 0.62
C GLU A 22 -10.52 26.61 1.42
N LYS A 23 -10.28 27.14 2.63
CA LYS A 23 -9.27 26.57 3.54
C LYS A 23 -9.58 25.11 3.87
N SER A 24 -10.85 24.79 4.15
CA SER A 24 -11.26 23.41 4.42
C SER A 24 -11.16 22.51 3.18
N LEU A 25 -11.45 23.03 1.98
CA LEU A 25 -11.29 22.30 0.72
C LEU A 25 -9.84 21.87 0.48
N MET A 26 -8.87 22.77 0.72
CA MET A 26 -7.44 22.45 0.59
C MET A 26 -7.03 21.34 1.55
N ARG A 27 -7.46 21.43 2.82
CA ARG A 27 -7.10 20.43 3.83
C ARG A 27 -7.74 19.08 3.52
N ALA A 28 -9.02 19.07 3.13
CA ALA A 28 -9.75 17.87 2.76
C ALA A 28 -9.16 17.14 1.54
N ALA A 29 -8.41 17.85 0.67
CA ALA A 29 -7.72 17.25 -0.46
C ALA A 29 -6.54 16.35 -0.04
N SER A 30 -5.97 16.54 1.16
CA SER A 30 -4.84 15.75 1.67
C SER A 30 -5.11 15.02 2.99
N GLU A 31 -6.16 15.39 3.73
CA GLU A 31 -6.47 14.89 5.07
C GLU A 31 -7.91 14.34 5.13
N ILE A 32 -8.07 13.02 5.28
CA ILE A 32 -9.39 12.37 5.42
C ILE A 32 -10.17 12.97 6.60
N SER A 33 -9.49 13.21 7.73
CA SER A 33 -10.10 13.79 8.94
C SER A 33 -10.63 15.22 8.72
N ALA A 34 -10.16 15.94 7.70
CA ALA A 34 -10.64 17.29 7.37
C ALA A 34 -11.85 17.27 6.42
N GLN A 35 -12.17 16.13 5.79
CA GLN A 35 -13.27 16.04 4.83
C GLN A 35 -14.63 16.33 5.47
N LYS A 36 -14.86 15.89 6.72
CA LYS A 36 -16.10 16.17 7.45
C LYS A 36 -16.33 17.66 7.62
N GLU A 37 -15.29 18.39 8.03
CA GLU A 37 -15.34 19.85 8.19
C GLU A 37 -15.66 20.53 6.85
N PHE A 38 -15.01 20.08 5.77
CA PHE A 38 -15.27 20.60 4.43
C PHE A 38 -16.73 20.39 4.01
N TYR A 39 -17.26 19.18 4.13
CA TYR A 39 -18.65 18.88 3.73
C TYR A 39 -19.69 19.62 4.57
N GLN A 40 -19.44 19.78 5.88
CA GLN A 40 -20.28 20.62 6.74
C GLN A 40 -20.26 22.07 6.26
N LYS A 41 -19.09 22.65 6.00
CA LYS A 41 -18.99 24.01 5.48
C LYS A 41 -19.64 24.12 4.09
N LEU A 42 -19.50 23.12 3.23
CA LEU A 42 -20.06 23.13 1.90
C LEU A 42 -21.60 23.23 1.94
N LEU A 43 -22.26 22.52 2.86
CA LEU A 43 -23.71 22.59 3.05
C LEU A 43 -24.20 23.96 3.59
N TRP A 44 -23.44 24.55 4.51
CA TRP A 44 -23.91 25.70 5.29
C TRP A 44 -23.37 27.06 4.84
N ASN A 45 -22.39 27.09 3.94
CA ASN A 45 -21.91 28.33 3.31
C ASN A 45 -22.70 28.67 2.05
N GLN A 46 -22.68 29.95 1.69
CA GLN A 46 -23.23 30.44 0.44
C GLN A 46 -22.33 29.98 -0.72
N LEU A 47 -22.96 29.38 -1.73
CA LEU A 47 -22.34 29.02 -3.00
C LEU A 47 -22.99 29.84 -4.10
N PHE A 48 -22.20 30.19 -5.10
CA PHE A 48 -22.66 30.99 -6.24
C PHE A 48 -22.77 30.09 -7.46
N VAL A 49 -23.86 30.21 -8.20
CA VAL A 49 -24.11 29.48 -9.46
C VAL A 49 -24.54 30.48 -10.53
N LEU A 50 -24.02 30.31 -11.74
CA LEU A 50 -24.31 31.20 -12.87
C LEU A 50 -25.71 30.93 -13.42
N THR A 51 -26.38 31.99 -13.88
CA THR A 51 -27.71 31.94 -14.49
C THR A 51 -27.70 32.61 -15.86
N ASP A 52 -28.71 32.34 -16.67
CA ASP A 52 -28.87 32.92 -18.02
C ASP A 52 -29.32 34.40 -18.01
N GLY A 53 -29.58 34.97 -16.84
CA GLY A 53 -29.92 36.40 -16.68
C GLY A 53 -31.32 36.78 -17.15
N HIS A 54 -32.25 35.84 -17.33
CA HIS A 54 -33.61 36.12 -17.80
C HIS A 54 -34.56 36.74 -16.76
N SER A 55 -34.07 37.24 -15.62
CA SER A 55 -34.88 38.04 -14.71
C SER A 55 -34.84 39.52 -15.12
N ASP A 56 -35.99 40.14 -15.33
CA ASP A 56 -36.20 41.58 -15.59
C ASP A 56 -35.74 42.51 -14.42
N SER A 57 -34.81 42.06 -13.60
CA SER A 57 -34.29 42.76 -12.43
C SER A 57 -33.26 43.81 -12.85
N GLU A 58 -33.44 45.03 -12.34
CA GLU A 58 -32.46 46.11 -12.40
C GLU A 58 -31.07 45.64 -11.91
N GLU A 59 -29.98 46.23 -12.42
CA GLU A 59 -28.62 45.94 -11.93
C GLU A 59 -28.56 46.05 -10.39
N GLY A 60 -28.19 44.97 -9.71
CA GLY A 60 -28.11 44.95 -8.24
C GLY A 60 -28.32 43.58 -7.62
N ILE A 61 -28.25 43.53 -6.28
CA ILE A 61 -28.50 42.32 -5.49
C ILE A 61 -29.98 42.29 -5.12
N HIS A 62 -30.68 41.25 -5.57
CA HIS A 62 -32.10 41.04 -5.31
C HIS A 62 -32.35 39.72 -4.59
N THR A 63 -33.31 39.70 -3.66
CA THR A 63 -33.79 38.46 -3.03
C THR A 63 -34.90 37.89 -3.89
N LEU A 64 -34.75 36.64 -4.35
CA LEU A 64 -35.76 35.98 -5.17
C LEU A 64 -37.03 35.68 -4.37
N GLU A 65 -38.19 35.90 -4.98
CA GLU A 65 -39.48 35.53 -4.40
C GLU A 65 -39.75 34.03 -4.52
N LYS A 66 -40.67 33.53 -3.70
CA LYS A 66 -41.14 32.14 -3.79
C LYS A 66 -41.73 31.88 -5.18
N ASP A 67 -41.47 30.69 -5.72
CA ASP A 67 -41.92 30.24 -7.06
C ASP A 67 -41.19 30.90 -8.26
N THR A 68 -40.09 31.63 -8.01
CA THR A 68 -39.19 32.09 -9.08
C THR A 68 -38.52 30.91 -9.76
N THR A 69 -38.58 30.86 -11.10
CA THR A 69 -37.84 29.87 -11.91
C THR A 69 -36.47 30.43 -12.27
N VAL A 70 -35.41 29.66 -11.98
CA VAL A 70 -34.03 30.02 -12.32
C VAL A 70 -33.45 28.91 -13.21
N GLN A 71 -32.82 29.28 -14.32
CA GLN A 71 -32.06 28.35 -15.15
C GLN A 71 -30.57 28.47 -14.81
N PHE A 72 -29.95 27.35 -14.43
CA PHE A 72 -28.52 27.32 -14.19
C PHE A 72 -27.76 27.11 -15.49
N VAL A 73 -26.68 27.88 -15.65
CA VAL A 73 -25.69 27.62 -16.70
C VAL A 73 -25.01 26.30 -16.40
N THR A 74 -24.75 25.50 -17.43
CA THR A 74 -24.05 24.21 -17.33
C THR A 74 -22.89 24.16 -18.31
N PHE A 75 -21.92 23.28 -18.05
CA PHE A 75 -20.91 22.90 -19.04
C PHE A 75 -21.50 22.01 -20.13
N GLU A 76 -20.75 21.76 -21.21
CA GLU A 76 -21.20 20.95 -22.34
C GLU A 76 -21.67 19.54 -21.94
N GLU A 77 -21.07 18.97 -20.89
CA GLU A 77 -21.43 17.66 -20.34
C GLU A 77 -22.56 17.72 -19.29
N GLY A 78 -23.19 18.88 -19.11
CA GLY A 78 -24.31 19.08 -18.19
C GLY A 78 -23.92 19.30 -16.73
N GLN A 79 -22.63 19.39 -16.39
CA GLN A 79 -22.22 19.70 -15.02
C GLN A 79 -22.53 21.16 -14.66
N ILE A 80 -22.93 21.40 -13.41
CA ILE A 80 -23.24 22.74 -12.91
C ILE A 80 -21.99 23.34 -12.25
N PRO A 81 -21.39 24.42 -12.79
CA PRO A 81 -20.30 25.13 -12.13
C PRO A 81 -20.81 25.89 -10.90
N ILE A 82 -20.19 25.66 -9.75
CA ILE A 82 -20.48 26.35 -8.50
C ILE A 82 -19.21 26.95 -7.92
N PHE A 83 -19.36 28.08 -7.24
CA PHE A 83 -18.22 28.89 -6.79
C PHE A 83 -18.31 29.18 -5.29
N THR A 84 -17.17 29.15 -4.60
CA THR A 84 -17.06 29.48 -3.18
C THR A 84 -17.01 30.99 -2.91
N SER A 85 -16.73 31.80 -3.93
CA SER A 85 -16.80 33.26 -3.90
C SER A 85 -17.10 33.79 -5.32
N THR A 86 -17.58 35.03 -5.42
CA THR A 86 -17.76 35.69 -6.72
C THR A 86 -16.43 35.89 -7.46
N ASN A 87 -15.32 36.02 -6.75
CA ASN A 87 -14.00 36.14 -7.38
C ASN A 87 -13.61 34.87 -8.13
N ARG A 88 -14.01 33.68 -7.66
CA ARG A 88 -13.72 32.39 -8.33
C ARG A 88 -14.38 32.24 -9.70
N ILE A 89 -15.42 33.01 -10.00
CA ILE A 89 -16.05 33.04 -11.34
C ILE A 89 -15.05 33.51 -12.41
N PHE A 90 -14.17 34.45 -12.03
CA PHE A 90 -13.21 35.09 -12.94
C PHE A 90 -11.81 34.47 -12.88
N ASP A 91 -11.64 33.37 -12.14
CA ASP A 91 -10.36 32.65 -12.08
C ASP A 91 -9.88 32.30 -13.49
N LYS A 92 -8.57 32.49 -13.74
CA LYS A 92 -7.90 32.33 -15.05
C LYS A 92 -8.42 33.24 -16.18
N GLY A 93 -9.32 34.19 -15.89
CA GLY A 93 -9.84 35.14 -16.88
C GLY A 93 -10.61 34.46 -18.01
N ILE A 94 -11.22 33.30 -17.73
CA ILE A 94 -12.05 32.55 -18.69
C ILE A 94 -13.36 33.30 -18.91
N VAL A 95 -14.03 33.69 -17.82
CA VAL A 95 -15.13 34.66 -17.84
C VAL A 95 -14.52 36.06 -17.86
N LYS A 96 -14.92 36.89 -18.83
CA LYS A 96 -14.36 38.24 -19.07
C LYS A 96 -15.40 39.36 -19.03
N GLU A 97 -16.66 38.98 -18.91
CA GLU A 97 -17.82 39.87 -18.96
C GLU A 97 -18.62 39.72 -17.67
N GLU A 98 -19.49 40.68 -17.38
CA GLU A 98 -20.42 40.56 -16.27
C GLU A 98 -21.38 39.40 -16.52
N VAL A 99 -21.59 38.58 -15.49
CA VAL A 99 -22.43 37.38 -15.56
C VAL A 99 -23.47 37.42 -14.45
N ALA A 100 -24.69 37.01 -14.77
CA ALA A 100 -25.74 36.83 -13.79
C ALA A 100 -25.43 35.58 -12.94
N TYR A 101 -25.65 35.70 -11.64
CA TYR A 101 -25.49 34.60 -10.69
C TYR A 101 -26.54 34.69 -9.60
N VAL A 102 -26.81 33.56 -8.95
CA VAL A 102 -27.58 33.48 -7.72
C VAL A 102 -26.71 32.85 -6.63
N SER A 103 -26.92 33.27 -5.38
CA SER A 103 -26.33 32.64 -4.21
C SER A 103 -27.37 31.85 -3.41
N LEU A 104 -27.02 30.63 -3.03
CA LEU A 104 -27.81 29.77 -2.16
C LEU A 104 -26.89 29.09 -1.14
N LYS A 105 -27.44 28.69 0.02
CA LYS A 105 -26.72 27.75 0.88
C LYS A 105 -26.54 26.45 0.11
N GLY A 106 -25.39 25.79 0.27
CA GLY A 106 -25.11 24.53 -0.43
C GLY A 106 -26.20 23.47 -0.23
N GLN A 107 -26.75 23.34 0.97
CA GLN A 107 -27.87 22.43 1.25
C GLN A 107 -29.09 22.69 0.35
N ASP A 108 -29.47 23.95 0.17
CA ASP A 108 -30.61 24.34 -0.64
C ASP A 108 -30.30 24.14 -2.13
N LEU A 109 -29.11 24.55 -2.57
CA LEU A 109 -28.64 24.40 -3.95
C LEU A 109 -28.65 22.93 -4.38
N PHE A 110 -28.06 22.05 -3.57
CA PHE A 110 -28.01 20.62 -3.83
C PHE A 110 -29.39 19.96 -3.74
N GLY A 111 -30.29 20.48 -2.90
CA GLY A 111 -31.67 20.02 -2.82
C GLY A 111 -32.47 20.35 -4.09
N VAL A 112 -32.34 21.57 -4.61
CA VAL A 112 -33.04 22.04 -5.81
C VAL A 112 -32.53 21.35 -7.08
N ALA A 113 -31.22 21.12 -7.18
CA ALA A 113 -30.59 20.46 -8.32
C ALA A 113 -30.16 19.01 -8.00
N LYS A 114 -31.01 18.25 -7.31
CA LYS A 114 -30.75 16.84 -6.98
C LYS A 114 -30.56 16.02 -8.26
N GLY A 115 -29.53 15.17 -8.28
CA GLY A 115 -29.21 14.30 -9.42
C GLY A 115 -28.19 14.89 -10.40
N SER A 116 -27.82 16.16 -10.24
CA SER A 116 -26.80 16.81 -11.05
C SER A 116 -25.39 16.56 -10.53
N THR A 117 -24.42 16.58 -11.44
CA THR A 117 -22.99 16.71 -11.10
C THR A 117 -22.64 18.18 -10.95
N PHE A 118 -21.89 18.53 -9.91
CA PHE A 118 -21.41 19.89 -9.71
C PHE A 118 -19.89 19.94 -9.84
N ILE A 119 -19.36 21.05 -10.37
CA ILE A 119 -17.93 21.33 -10.34
C ILE A 119 -17.71 22.56 -9.46
N LEU A 120 -17.14 22.34 -8.28
CA LEU A 120 -16.74 23.38 -7.35
C LEU A 120 -15.44 24.04 -7.84
N ASN A 121 -15.47 25.35 -8.01
CA ASN A 121 -14.32 26.18 -8.42
C ASN A 121 -13.58 25.63 -9.67
N PRO A 122 -14.28 25.44 -10.81
CA PRO A 122 -13.77 24.73 -12.00
C PRO A 122 -12.46 25.27 -12.56
N TYR A 123 -12.19 26.57 -12.37
CA TYR A 123 -11.01 27.24 -12.93
C TYR A 123 -9.91 27.51 -11.91
N SER A 124 -10.14 27.18 -10.65
CA SER A 124 -9.18 27.43 -9.58
C SER A 124 -8.05 26.40 -9.56
N ASP A 125 -7.04 26.65 -8.73
CA ASP A 125 -5.98 25.66 -8.45
C ASP A 125 -6.53 24.52 -7.56
N TYR A 126 -7.58 24.81 -6.78
CA TYR A 126 -8.31 23.86 -5.96
C TYR A 126 -9.78 23.86 -6.35
N GLY A 127 -10.16 22.88 -7.16
CA GLY A 127 -11.54 22.57 -7.50
C GLY A 127 -11.89 21.14 -7.09
N LYS A 128 -13.19 20.83 -7.08
CA LYS A 128 -13.68 19.48 -6.79
C LYS A 128 -14.92 19.17 -7.60
N GLU A 129 -14.91 18.02 -8.26
CA GLU A 129 -16.12 17.43 -8.80
C GLU A 129 -16.92 16.76 -7.67
N LEU A 130 -18.22 17.01 -7.68
CA LEU A 130 -19.18 16.49 -6.72
C LEU A 130 -20.22 15.68 -7.49
N LEU A 131 -20.11 14.36 -7.41
CA LEU A 131 -20.98 13.43 -8.15
C LEU A 131 -22.38 13.35 -7.50
N PRO A 132 -23.42 12.95 -8.25
CA PRO A 132 -24.78 12.85 -7.72
C PRO A 132 -24.90 11.98 -6.46
N GLU A 133 -24.22 10.83 -6.44
CA GLU A 133 -24.21 9.94 -5.26
C GLU A 133 -23.52 10.59 -4.05
N GLU A 134 -22.42 11.32 -4.29
CA GLU A 134 -21.70 12.04 -3.23
C GLU A 134 -22.59 13.12 -2.59
N ILE A 135 -23.30 13.90 -3.41
CA ILE A 135 -24.26 14.90 -2.96
C ILE A 135 -25.44 14.25 -2.22
N GLU A 136 -25.96 13.13 -2.72
CA GLU A 136 -27.04 12.40 -2.03
C GLU A 136 -26.59 11.91 -0.66
N ASN A 137 -25.41 11.30 -0.57
CA ASN A 137 -24.81 10.86 0.69
C ASN A 137 -24.53 12.03 1.64
N LEU A 138 -24.16 13.20 1.09
CA LEU A 138 -23.96 14.42 1.85
C LEU A 138 -25.26 14.95 2.46
N LEU A 139 -26.33 15.02 1.67
CA LEU A 139 -27.63 15.52 2.10
C LEU A 139 -28.32 14.60 3.11
N ASN A 140 -28.15 13.29 2.99
CA ASN A 140 -28.73 12.31 3.91
C ASN A 140 -27.83 11.97 5.11
N GLY A 141 -26.57 12.45 5.14
CA GLY A 141 -25.61 12.27 6.22
C GLY A 141 -24.76 11.00 6.16
N THR A 142 -25.05 10.05 5.28
CA THR A 142 -24.27 8.79 5.16
C THR A 142 -22.84 9.00 4.66
N ILE A 143 -22.53 10.17 4.10
CA ILE A 143 -21.15 10.52 3.75
C ILE A 143 -20.22 10.51 4.98
N TYR A 144 -20.74 10.86 6.16
CA TYR A 144 -19.94 10.92 7.38
C TYR A 144 -19.57 9.53 7.88
N ASP A 145 -20.47 8.55 7.74
CA ASP A 145 -20.20 7.15 8.08
C ASP A 145 -19.09 6.58 7.18
N LYS A 146 -19.16 6.84 5.86
CA LYS A 146 -18.11 6.43 4.91
C LYS A 146 -16.75 7.04 5.27
N ILE A 147 -16.72 8.33 5.66
CA ILE A 147 -15.48 8.99 6.08
C ILE A 147 -14.94 8.40 7.39
N ASP A 148 -15.83 8.08 8.35
CA ASP A 148 -15.44 7.41 9.61
C ASP A 148 -14.81 6.06 9.37
N GLU A 149 -15.42 5.22 8.52
CA GLU A 149 -14.89 3.92 8.14
C GLU A 149 -13.50 4.06 7.49
N GLN A 150 -13.35 4.99 6.55
CA GLN A 150 -12.09 5.27 5.89
C GLN A 150 -11.01 5.79 6.86
N GLU A 151 -11.39 6.63 7.83
CA GLU A 151 -10.47 7.14 8.85
C GLU A 151 -10.00 6.02 9.78
N ILE A 152 -10.90 5.13 10.20
CA ILE A 152 -10.57 3.96 11.02
C ILE A 152 -9.60 3.04 10.27
N GLU A 153 -9.89 2.75 9.00
CA GLU A 153 -9.03 1.90 8.17
C GLU A 153 -7.65 2.54 7.96
N ASN A 154 -7.59 3.83 7.61
CA ASN A 154 -6.33 4.55 7.46
C ASN A 154 -5.50 4.55 8.75
N LYS A 155 -6.13 4.74 9.92
CA LYS A 155 -5.44 4.66 11.22
C LYS A 155 -4.86 3.27 11.47
N LYS A 156 -5.59 2.20 11.14
CA LYS A 156 -5.08 0.82 11.25
C LYS A 156 -3.85 0.58 10.37
N TYR A 157 -3.87 1.04 9.12
CA TYR A 157 -2.69 0.90 8.23
C TYR A 157 -1.50 1.73 8.70
N GLN A 158 -1.73 2.94 9.20
CA GLN A 158 -0.66 3.75 9.80
C GLN A 158 -0.05 3.07 11.03
N GLU A 159 -0.89 2.52 11.91
CA GLU A 159 -0.45 1.74 13.06
C GLU A 159 0.36 0.51 12.62
N PHE A 160 -0.16 -0.27 11.67
CA PHE A 160 0.54 -1.41 11.08
C PHE A 160 1.93 -1.04 10.56
N ASN A 161 2.04 0.02 9.73
CA ASN A 161 3.30 0.45 9.14
C ASN A 161 4.32 0.84 10.21
N ASN A 162 3.89 1.61 11.22
CA ASN A 162 4.75 2.01 12.32
C ASN A 162 5.28 0.80 13.12
N ILE A 163 4.42 -0.19 13.39
CA ILE A 163 4.82 -1.41 14.11
C ILE A 163 5.76 -2.26 13.23
N PHE A 164 5.44 -2.41 11.95
CA PHE A 164 6.21 -3.20 10.98
C PHE A 164 7.62 -2.65 10.82
N GLU A 165 7.76 -1.33 10.62
CA GLU A 165 9.07 -0.67 10.54
C GLU A 165 9.86 -0.81 11.84
N ARG A 166 9.21 -0.62 13.00
CA ARG A 166 9.86 -0.81 14.30
C ARG A 166 10.37 -2.24 14.49
N ALA A 167 9.55 -3.24 14.15
CA ALA A 167 9.91 -4.65 14.25
C ALA A 167 11.09 -5.00 13.34
N GLY A 168 11.04 -4.56 12.08
CA GLY A 168 12.13 -4.75 11.11
C GLY A 168 13.43 -4.08 11.54
N ASN A 169 13.35 -2.86 12.07
CA ASN A 169 14.53 -2.13 12.56
C ASN A 169 15.18 -2.81 13.77
N ARG A 170 14.40 -3.38 14.70
CA ARG A 170 14.93 -4.11 15.87
C ARG A 170 15.79 -5.29 15.49
N GLN A 171 15.34 -6.11 14.54
CA GLN A 171 16.05 -7.32 14.14
C GLN A 171 17.17 -7.09 13.10
N LYS A 172 17.37 -5.85 12.66
CA LYS A 172 18.38 -5.51 11.65
C LYS A 172 19.78 -5.88 12.13
N GLY A 173 20.50 -6.66 11.33
CA GLY A 173 21.83 -7.19 11.68
C GLY A 173 21.80 -8.37 12.68
N LEU A 174 20.62 -8.69 13.22
CA LEU A 174 20.38 -9.87 14.06
C LEU A 174 19.71 -11.01 13.29
N ILE A 175 19.22 -10.79 12.07
CA ILE A 175 18.73 -11.86 11.18
C ILE A 175 19.54 -11.91 9.89
N PHE A 176 19.48 -13.05 9.21
CA PHE A 176 20.07 -13.25 7.88
C PHE A 176 18.94 -13.47 6.88
N LEU A 177 18.89 -12.62 5.84
CA LEU A 177 17.90 -12.75 4.78
C LEU A 177 18.28 -13.86 3.80
N ASP A 178 19.58 -14.00 3.52
CA ASP A 178 20.13 -15.02 2.63
C ASP A 178 20.97 -16.03 3.44
N GLY A 179 20.47 -17.25 3.52
CA GLY A 179 21.11 -18.35 4.23
C GLY A 179 20.94 -18.32 5.74
N TYR A 180 21.62 -19.26 6.39
CA TYR A 180 21.56 -19.48 7.82
C TYR A 180 22.97 -19.50 8.40
N ARG A 181 23.22 -18.67 9.41
CA ARG A 181 24.50 -18.65 10.11
C ARG A 181 24.28 -18.62 11.60
N ILE A 182 24.84 -19.61 12.28
CA ILE A 182 24.83 -19.67 13.73
C ILE A 182 25.93 -18.75 14.25
N LYS A 183 25.52 -17.53 14.63
CA LYS A 183 26.28 -16.68 15.53
C LYS A 183 25.54 -16.68 16.87
N GLU A 184 26.24 -17.02 17.93
CA GLU A 184 25.70 -16.99 19.29
C GLU A 184 25.15 -15.60 19.61
N LEU A 185 23.90 -15.57 20.09
CA LEU A 185 23.22 -14.37 20.53
C LEU A 185 23.48 -14.15 22.01
N ASN A 186 23.81 -12.92 22.40
CA ASN A 186 23.78 -12.56 23.81
C ASN A 186 22.33 -12.32 24.28
N GLU A 187 22.10 -12.28 25.60
CA GLU A 187 20.75 -12.13 26.18
C GLU A 187 20.04 -10.84 25.74
N SER A 188 20.78 -9.75 25.50
CA SER A 188 20.19 -8.52 24.98
C SER A 188 19.71 -8.69 23.54
N GLU A 189 20.49 -9.35 22.68
CA GLU A 189 20.09 -9.63 21.30
C GLU A 189 18.89 -10.57 21.26
N LYS A 190 18.84 -11.60 22.11
CA LYS A 190 17.66 -12.49 22.25
C LYS A 190 16.42 -11.70 22.65
N SER A 191 16.54 -10.81 23.64
CA SER A 191 15.42 -9.96 24.07
C SER A 191 14.92 -9.04 22.95
N ILE A 192 15.83 -8.50 22.12
CA ILE A 192 15.45 -7.65 20.97
C ILE A 192 14.66 -8.45 19.92
N LEU A 193 15.07 -9.69 19.65
CA LEU A 193 14.33 -10.57 18.73
C LEU A 193 12.95 -10.94 19.29
N GLU A 194 12.82 -11.21 20.60
CA GLU A 194 11.52 -11.44 21.22
C GLU A 194 10.58 -10.22 21.13
N GLU A 195 11.11 -9.00 21.27
CA GLU A 195 10.33 -7.79 21.03
C GLU A 195 9.92 -7.61 19.57
N SER A 196 10.79 -7.97 18.62
CA SER A 196 10.49 -7.97 17.19
C SER A 196 9.35 -8.94 16.86
N ILE A 197 9.41 -10.16 17.39
CA ILE A 197 8.35 -11.18 17.25
C ILE A 197 7.01 -10.67 17.81
N LYS A 198 7.00 -10.07 19.00
CA LYS A 198 5.78 -9.50 19.60
C LYS A 198 5.15 -8.43 18.70
N ASP A 199 5.96 -7.63 18.03
CA ASP A 199 5.45 -6.60 17.13
C ASP A 199 4.97 -7.18 15.79
N PHE A 200 5.65 -8.17 15.22
CA PHE A 200 5.12 -8.85 14.04
C PHE A 200 3.81 -9.58 14.33
N LYS A 201 3.62 -10.14 15.54
CA LYS A 201 2.31 -10.66 15.96
C LYS A 201 1.23 -9.59 15.94
N LYS A 202 1.51 -8.37 16.45
CA LYS A 202 0.57 -7.25 16.35
C LYS A 202 0.30 -6.82 14.92
N CYS A 203 1.31 -6.84 14.05
CA CYS A 203 1.10 -6.61 12.61
C CYS A 203 0.11 -7.61 12.04
N LEU A 204 0.22 -8.89 12.41
CA LEU A 204 -0.69 -9.95 11.97
C LEU A 204 -2.08 -9.85 12.62
N ASP A 205 -2.20 -9.28 13.82
CA ASP A 205 -3.52 -8.95 14.41
C ASP A 205 -4.27 -7.87 13.60
N ILE A 206 -3.54 -6.95 12.95
CA ILE A 206 -4.11 -5.88 12.12
C ILE A 206 -4.32 -6.34 10.67
N VAL A 207 -3.31 -6.99 10.08
CA VAL A 207 -3.32 -7.53 8.72
C VAL A 207 -2.93 -9.02 8.76
N PRO A 208 -3.92 -9.92 8.94
CA PRO A 208 -3.67 -11.35 9.14
C PRO A 208 -2.89 -12.04 8.02
N ASP A 209 -3.12 -11.63 6.77
CA ASP A 209 -2.53 -12.28 5.60
C ASP A 209 -1.25 -11.58 5.11
N HIS A 210 -0.49 -10.91 6.00
CA HIS A 210 0.76 -10.25 5.64
C HIS A 210 1.95 -11.21 5.69
N TRP A 211 2.21 -11.92 4.60
CA TRP A 211 3.25 -12.94 4.52
C TRP A 211 4.67 -12.41 4.84
N GLN A 212 4.96 -11.13 4.55
CA GLN A 212 6.26 -10.53 4.86
C GLN A 212 6.47 -10.42 6.38
N SER A 213 5.42 -10.15 7.15
CA SER A 213 5.49 -10.16 8.62
C SER A 213 5.75 -11.58 9.13
N MET A 214 5.08 -12.58 8.56
CA MET A 214 5.29 -14.00 8.90
C MET A 214 6.74 -14.43 8.60
N MET A 215 7.25 -14.10 7.42
CA MET A 215 8.62 -14.41 6.99
C MET A 215 9.67 -13.76 7.90
N LEU A 216 9.52 -12.47 8.20
CA LEU A 216 10.45 -11.75 9.06
C LEU A 216 10.37 -12.22 10.52
N MET A 217 9.18 -12.57 11.00
CA MET A 217 8.99 -13.22 12.30
C MET A 217 9.65 -14.60 12.34
N ALA A 218 9.51 -15.40 11.28
CA ALA A 218 10.19 -16.69 11.15
C ALA A 218 11.70 -16.52 11.21
N LYS A 219 12.28 -15.52 10.52
CA LYS A 219 13.72 -15.21 10.62
C LYS A 219 14.19 -14.91 12.05
N SER A 220 13.38 -14.19 12.84
CA SER A 220 13.66 -13.99 14.26
C SER A 220 13.58 -15.29 15.07
N LEU A 221 12.54 -16.11 14.84
CA LEU A 221 12.35 -17.40 15.50
C LEU A 221 13.49 -18.39 15.20
N GLN A 222 13.95 -18.43 13.95
CA GLN A 222 15.11 -19.19 13.49
C GLN A 222 16.38 -18.86 14.27
N ARG A 223 16.63 -17.56 14.49
CA ARG A 223 17.79 -17.08 15.25
C ARG A 223 17.71 -17.40 16.74
N LEU A 224 16.50 -17.59 17.26
CA LEU A 224 16.22 -18.05 18.62
C LEU A 224 16.11 -19.59 18.71
N GLU A 225 16.39 -20.32 17.63
CA GLU A 225 16.28 -21.78 17.54
C GLU A 225 14.86 -22.33 17.82
N ARG A 226 13.84 -21.48 17.63
CA ARG A 226 12.40 -21.80 17.77
C ARG A 226 11.84 -22.35 16.45
N HIS A 227 12.47 -23.42 15.96
CA HIS A 227 12.25 -23.96 14.60
C HIS A 227 10.81 -24.38 14.32
N SER A 228 10.12 -24.97 15.30
CA SER A 228 8.72 -25.39 15.12
C SER A 228 7.79 -24.20 14.87
N GLU A 229 7.98 -23.10 15.60
CA GLU A 229 7.18 -21.89 15.41
C GLU A 229 7.57 -21.17 14.11
N ALA A 230 8.86 -21.16 13.75
CA ALA A 230 9.31 -20.61 12.48
C ALA A 230 8.66 -21.33 11.30
N LEU A 231 8.66 -22.67 11.32
CA LEU A 231 8.02 -23.47 10.28
C LEU A 231 6.52 -23.18 10.17
N GLU A 232 5.79 -23.07 11.27
CA GLU A 232 4.35 -22.74 11.25
C GLU A 232 4.07 -21.41 10.54
N GLN A 233 4.88 -20.38 10.80
CA GLN A 233 4.75 -19.08 10.13
C GLN A 233 5.06 -19.18 8.63
N LEU A 234 6.08 -19.95 8.25
CA LEU A 234 6.47 -20.16 6.85
C LEU A 234 5.42 -20.97 6.08
N GLU A 235 4.83 -21.99 6.69
CA GLU A 235 3.74 -22.79 6.11
C GLU A 235 2.48 -21.94 5.88
N THR A 236 2.22 -20.98 6.78
CA THR A 236 1.12 -20.02 6.61
C THR A 236 1.43 -19.02 5.49
N ALA A 237 2.65 -18.48 5.47
CA ALA A 237 3.12 -17.57 4.43
C ALA A 237 3.07 -18.21 3.03
N LEU A 238 3.39 -19.51 2.90
CA LEU A 238 3.33 -20.25 1.65
C LEU A 238 1.93 -20.43 1.06
N LYS A 239 0.88 -20.36 1.90
CA LYS A 239 -0.51 -20.42 1.44
C LYS A 239 -0.97 -19.08 0.85
N ILE A 240 -0.32 -17.99 1.26
CA ILE A 240 -0.65 -16.62 0.86
C ILE A 240 0.21 -16.20 -0.34
N GLU A 241 1.52 -16.38 -0.25
CA GLU A 241 2.50 -16.02 -1.26
C GLU A 241 2.96 -17.25 -2.04
N LEU A 242 2.53 -17.32 -3.29
CA LEU A 242 2.67 -18.52 -4.12
C LEU A 242 3.91 -18.49 -5.01
N GLU A 243 4.53 -17.33 -5.24
CA GLU A 243 5.62 -17.17 -6.21
C GLU A 243 6.99 -17.06 -5.54
N ASN A 244 7.06 -16.60 -4.29
CA ASN A 244 8.33 -16.41 -3.60
C ASN A 244 9.01 -17.74 -3.19
N HIS A 245 10.02 -18.15 -3.96
CA HIS A 245 10.78 -19.37 -3.70
C HIS A 245 11.51 -19.38 -2.34
N SER A 246 11.87 -18.21 -1.81
CA SER A 246 12.63 -18.11 -0.56
C SER A 246 11.84 -18.60 0.63
N ILE A 247 10.51 -18.39 0.66
CA ILE A 247 9.66 -18.85 1.77
C ILE A 247 9.68 -20.39 1.84
N ALA A 248 9.57 -21.06 0.69
CA ALA A 248 9.66 -22.52 0.59
C ALA A 248 11.06 -23.04 0.95
N MET A 249 12.11 -22.31 0.55
CA MET A 249 13.48 -22.66 0.92
C MET A 249 13.69 -22.59 2.44
N GLU A 250 13.22 -21.53 3.10
CA GLU A 250 13.30 -21.42 4.56
C GLU A 250 12.48 -22.52 5.25
N ALA A 251 11.28 -22.83 4.75
CA ALA A 251 10.45 -23.90 5.31
C ALA A 251 11.16 -25.27 5.21
N SER A 252 11.86 -25.52 4.10
CA SER A 252 12.69 -26.71 3.93
C SER A 252 13.83 -26.77 4.94
N LEU A 253 14.48 -25.64 5.21
CA LEU A 253 15.55 -25.57 6.20
C LEU A 253 15.02 -25.85 7.62
N GLU A 254 13.90 -25.22 8.00
CA GLU A 254 13.30 -25.47 9.31
C GLU A 254 12.85 -26.92 9.50
N ALA A 255 12.32 -27.54 8.45
CA ALA A 255 11.99 -28.96 8.47
C ALA A 255 13.23 -29.84 8.68
N MET A 256 14.39 -29.48 8.11
CA MET A 256 15.66 -30.16 8.38
C MET A 256 16.10 -30.01 9.85
N HIS A 257 15.97 -28.82 10.43
CA HIS A 257 16.24 -28.61 11.88
C HIS A 257 15.33 -29.47 12.77
N LEU A 258 14.07 -29.67 12.35
CA LEU A 258 13.09 -30.51 13.04
C LEU A 258 13.21 -32.00 12.72
N LYS A 259 14.15 -32.39 11.86
CA LYS A 259 14.37 -33.77 11.40
C LYS A 259 13.16 -34.37 10.68
N ASP A 260 12.32 -33.53 10.08
CA ASP A 260 11.18 -33.93 9.26
C ASP A 260 11.60 -33.96 7.79
N LEU A 261 12.12 -35.10 7.36
CA LEU A 261 12.65 -35.28 5.99
C LEU A 261 11.56 -35.16 4.92
N ASP A 262 10.34 -35.61 5.22
CA ASP A 262 9.23 -35.57 4.27
C ASP A 262 8.87 -34.11 3.96
N LYS A 263 8.76 -33.26 5.00
CA LYS A 263 8.55 -31.83 4.82
C LYS A 263 9.75 -31.14 4.17
N ALA A 264 10.98 -31.49 4.54
CA ALA A 264 12.18 -30.88 3.97
C ALA A 264 12.26 -31.14 2.45
N LEU A 265 11.99 -32.37 2.01
CA LEU A 265 11.93 -32.71 0.59
C LEU A 265 10.77 -31.99 -0.10
N HIS A 266 9.57 -32.02 0.49
CA HIS A 266 8.40 -31.32 -0.05
C HIS A 266 8.67 -29.83 -0.28
N TYR A 267 9.19 -29.11 0.72
CA TYR A 267 9.41 -27.67 0.61
C TYR A 267 10.59 -27.29 -0.30
N SER A 268 11.63 -28.12 -0.36
CA SER A 268 12.71 -27.89 -1.33
C SER A 268 12.26 -28.10 -2.78
N GLU A 269 11.40 -29.09 -3.04
CA GLU A 269 10.76 -29.25 -4.35
C GLU A 269 9.84 -28.07 -4.69
N GLU A 270 9.05 -27.61 -3.72
CA GLU A 270 8.20 -26.43 -3.84
C GLU A 270 9.00 -25.15 -4.17
N SER A 271 10.17 -24.97 -3.57
CA SER A 271 11.08 -23.87 -3.91
C SER A 271 11.60 -23.98 -5.35
N LEU A 272 11.99 -25.17 -5.78
CA LEU A 272 12.44 -25.44 -7.15
C LEU A 272 11.34 -25.27 -8.21
N LYS A 273 10.08 -25.60 -7.90
CA LYS A 273 8.95 -25.34 -8.80
C LYS A 273 8.76 -23.85 -9.07
N ARG A 274 8.94 -23.01 -8.04
CA ARG A 274 8.81 -21.54 -8.14
C ARG A 274 9.98 -20.91 -8.88
N LYS A 275 11.20 -21.42 -8.67
CA LYS A 275 12.40 -20.95 -9.36
C LYS A 275 13.19 -22.10 -9.95
N PRO A 276 12.75 -22.64 -11.10
CA PRO A 276 13.45 -23.72 -11.76
C PRO A 276 14.83 -23.26 -12.25
N ASN A 277 15.81 -24.16 -12.23
CA ASN A 277 17.19 -23.93 -12.66
C ASN A 277 18.03 -22.98 -11.78
N ASP A 278 17.58 -22.63 -10.58
CA ASP A 278 18.46 -21.99 -9.60
C ASP A 278 19.45 -23.02 -9.04
N PHE A 279 20.73 -22.87 -9.38
CA PHE A 279 21.76 -23.85 -9.01
C PHE A 279 21.95 -23.98 -7.50
N ALA A 280 21.67 -22.94 -6.71
CA ALA A 280 21.78 -23.00 -5.25
C ALA A 280 20.62 -23.80 -4.65
N LEU A 281 19.39 -23.57 -5.12
CA LEU A 281 18.23 -24.37 -4.68
C LEU A 281 18.37 -25.85 -5.06
N ILE A 282 18.91 -26.13 -6.26
CA ILE A 282 19.16 -27.51 -6.71
C ILE A 282 20.22 -28.18 -5.81
N GLY A 283 21.28 -27.45 -5.46
CA GLY A 283 22.30 -27.93 -4.51
C GLY A 283 21.72 -28.27 -3.13
N ASN A 284 20.90 -27.39 -2.58
CA ASN A 284 20.23 -27.61 -1.29
C ASN A 284 19.29 -28.83 -1.34
N HIS A 285 18.51 -28.97 -2.41
CA HIS A 285 17.65 -30.15 -2.59
C HIS A 285 18.46 -31.45 -2.72
N ALA A 286 19.61 -31.42 -3.42
CA ALA A 286 20.51 -32.57 -3.49
C ALA A 286 21.05 -32.98 -2.11
N MET A 287 21.34 -32.01 -1.24
CA MET A 287 21.74 -32.28 0.14
C MET A 287 20.60 -32.94 0.93
N ASN A 288 19.37 -32.44 0.82
CA ASN A 288 18.21 -33.04 1.49
C ASN A 288 17.98 -34.49 1.02
N LEU A 289 18.10 -34.74 -0.29
CA LEU A 289 18.03 -36.10 -0.86
C LEU A 289 19.13 -37.01 -0.31
N LEU A 290 20.35 -36.51 -0.15
CA LEU A 290 21.45 -37.27 0.44
C LEU A 290 21.16 -37.62 1.90
N VAL A 291 20.65 -36.69 2.71
CA VAL A 291 20.27 -37.00 4.11
C VAL A 291 19.12 -38.02 4.14
N ALA A 292 18.19 -37.94 3.19
CA ALA A 292 17.07 -38.87 3.04
C ALA A 292 17.43 -40.24 2.42
N GLU A 293 18.72 -40.56 2.28
CA GLU A 293 19.23 -41.82 1.70
C GLU A 293 18.85 -42.06 0.23
N LYS A 294 18.44 -41.02 -0.50
CA LYS A 294 18.09 -41.08 -1.92
C LYS A 294 19.31 -40.80 -2.80
N ASP A 295 20.31 -41.65 -2.70
CA ASP A 295 21.66 -41.42 -3.25
C ASP A 295 21.70 -41.17 -4.76
N LEU A 296 20.95 -41.96 -5.54
CA LEU A 296 20.91 -41.81 -6.99
C LEU A 296 20.28 -40.48 -7.39
N GLU A 297 19.15 -40.12 -6.77
CA GLU A 297 18.46 -38.86 -7.00
C GLU A 297 19.32 -37.65 -6.58
N ALA A 298 20.00 -37.75 -5.43
CA ALA A 298 20.93 -36.72 -4.96
C ALA A 298 22.06 -36.49 -5.99
N LYS A 299 22.65 -37.57 -6.52
CA LYS A 299 23.70 -37.50 -7.53
C LYS A 299 23.20 -36.86 -8.83
N GLU A 300 22.05 -37.31 -9.35
CA GLU A 300 21.48 -36.74 -10.56
C GLU A 300 21.12 -35.25 -10.38
N THR A 301 20.64 -34.88 -9.20
CA THR A 301 20.27 -33.51 -8.86
C THR A 301 21.49 -32.60 -8.79
N ILE A 302 22.57 -33.01 -8.10
CA ILE A 302 23.77 -32.17 -8.03
C ILE A 302 24.49 -32.05 -9.38
N ASP A 303 24.49 -33.11 -10.21
CA ASP A 303 25.04 -33.07 -11.56
C ASP A 303 24.34 -31.98 -12.41
N LYS A 304 23.02 -31.78 -12.23
CA LYS A 304 22.28 -30.69 -12.88
C LYS A 304 22.76 -29.32 -12.40
N ALA A 305 22.96 -29.13 -11.10
CA ALA A 305 23.43 -27.87 -10.53
C ALA A 305 24.82 -27.50 -11.08
N ILE A 306 25.75 -28.48 -11.12
CA ILE A 306 27.09 -28.32 -11.68
C ILE A 306 27.04 -28.02 -13.19
N LYS A 307 26.13 -28.63 -13.94
CA LYS A 307 25.96 -28.32 -15.37
C LYS A 307 25.52 -26.87 -15.60
N ILE A 308 24.66 -26.34 -14.72
CA ILE A 308 24.19 -24.95 -14.79
C ILE A 308 25.32 -23.98 -14.42
N GLN A 309 25.99 -24.21 -13.29
CA GLN A 309 27.08 -23.38 -12.81
C GLN A 309 28.30 -24.23 -12.42
N PRO A 310 29.20 -24.53 -13.38
CA PRO A 310 30.31 -25.46 -13.15
C PRO A 310 31.32 -24.99 -12.12
N ASN A 311 31.45 -23.68 -11.89
CA ASN A 311 32.47 -23.09 -11.01
C ASN A 311 31.95 -22.72 -9.62
N ASP A 312 30.70 -23.07 -9.28
CA ASP A 312 30.17 -22.84 -7.94
C ASP A 312 30.87 -23.75 -6.92
N SER A 313 31.51 -23.15 -5.91
CA SER A 313 32.31 -23.89 -4.93
C SER A 313 31.44 -24.71 -3.98
N VAL A 314 30.24 -24.21 -3.64
CA VAL A 314 29.30 -24.90 -2.75
C VAL A 314 28.82 -26.18 -3.40
N ASN A 315 28.30 -26.11 -4.63
CA ASN A 315 27.83 -27.28 -5.35
C ASN A 315 28.93 -28.29 -5.66
N ARG A 316 30.18 -27.85 -5.92
CA ARG A 316 31.31 -28.78 -6.07
C ARG A 316 31.61 -29.53 -4.78
N ASN A 317 31.50 -28.86 -3.63
CA ASN A 317 31.69 -29.50 -2.34
C ASN A 317 30.56 -30.51 -2.06
N ILE A 318 29.31 -30.15 -2.37
CA ILE A 318 28.16 -31.06 -2.26
C ILE A 318 28.34 -32.26 -3.19
N GLU A 319 28.77 -32.06 -4.43
CA GLU A 319 29.04 -33.13 -5.40
C GLU A 319 30.12 -34.09 -4.89
N SER A 320 31.23 -33.56 -4.36
CA SER A 320 32.30 -34.37 -3.77
C SER A 320 31.80 -35.16 -2.57
N LEU A 321 31.01 -34.53 -1.69
CA LEU A 321 30.40 -35.19 -0.53
C LEU A 321 29.53 -36.35 -0.96
N ILE A 322 28.62 -36.14 -1.92
CA ILE A 322 27.72 -37.18 -2.43
C ILE A 322 28.53 -38.35 -2.99
N LYS A 323 29.58 -38.09 -3.80
CA LYS A 323 30.46 -39.14 -4.34
C LYS A 323 31.18 -39.93 -3.25
N ASP A 324 31.67 -39.26 -2.21
CA ASP A 324 32.37 -39.92 -1.11
C ASP A 324 31.44 -40.75 -0.23
N VAL A 325 30.19 -40.31 -0.02
CA VAL A 325 29.17 -41.08 0.71
C VAL A 325 28.78 -42.33 -0.09
N ILE A 326 28.49 -42.18 -1.39
CA ILE A 326 28.11 -43.31 -2.26
C ILE A 326 29.23 -44.36 -2.36
N SER A 327 30.50 -43.91 -2.39
CA SER A 327 31.66 -44.81 -2.45
C SER A 327 32.10 -45.37 -1.09
N GLY A 328 31.41 -45.01 0.01
CA GLY A 328 31.74 -45.44 1.37
C GLY A 328 33.00 -44.81 1.96
N LYS A 329 33.57 -43.78 1.32
CA LYS A 329 34.76 -43.06 1.80
C LYS A 329 34.43 -42.09 2.92
N ARG A 330 33.20 -41.61 2.97
CA ARG A 330 32.70 -40.68 4.00
C ARG A 330 31.37 -41.19 4.54
N GLN A 331 31.11 -40.94 5.83
CA GLN A 331 29.80 -41.20 6.41
C GLN A 331 28.76 -40.21 5.84
N ARG A 332 27.52 -40.68 5.73
CA ARG A 332 26.39 -39.82 5.35
C ARG A 332 26.27 -38.65 6.33
N PRO A 333 26.07 -37.40 5.86
CA PRO A 333 25.90 -36.26 6.75
C PRO A 333 24.68 -36.46 7.66
N THR A 334 24.79 -36.01 8.91
CA THR A 334 23.62 -35.92 9.79
C THR A 334 22.78 -34.70 9.43
N PHE A 335 21.59 -34.58 10.03
CA PHE A 335 20.78 -33.36 9.94
C PHE A 335 21.59 -32.13 10.33
N GLU A 336 22.35 -32.22 11.41
CA GLU A 336 23.19 -31.13 11.91
C GLU A 336 24.33 -30.77 10.96
N ASP A 337 24.79 -31.68 10.11
CA ASP A 337 25.82 -31.39 9.11
C ASP A 337 25.24 -30.77 7.84
N ALA A 338 23.97 -31.03 7.53
CA ALA A 338 23.29 -30.49 6.35
C ALA A 338 22.80 -29.04 6.52
N ILE A 339 22.68 -28.57 7.77
CA ILE A 339 22.22 -27.21 8.12
C ILE A 339 23.35 -26.23 8.49
N LYS A 340 24.61 -26.68 8.46
CA LYS A 340 25.83 -25.87 8.69
C LYS A 340 26.39 -25.34 7.38
#